data_AF-A0A0D2XW90-F1
#
_entry.id   AF-A0A0D2XW90-F1
#
_cell.length_a   1.000
_cell.length_b   1.000
_cell.length_c   1.000
_cell.angle_alpha   90.00
_cell.angle_beta   90.00
_cell.angle_gamma   90.00
#
_symmetry.space_group_name_H-M   'P 1'
#
loop_
_entity.id
_entity.type
_entity.pdbx_description
1 polymer ?
#
loop_
_entity_poly.entity_id
_entity_poly.type
_entity_poly.pdbx_seq_one_letter_code
_entity_poly.pdbx_strand_id
1 'polypeptide(L)'
;MVHHAPTSEYHVSEETPLMMNNRMATEIEPQAYGAIETTEDSTDGSIGDWDTLCIENEKTAAAPIKIWNCRVVGFIVALSIFTYHSMTFDHLLPIFFEDSRVDAVEMFKHGSIFPFYSPGGLGMTPRDVGVILAVDGGIALFIQVFVFPWTVKMLGTYRLFLLVTVLHPVVYVLMPMLLLVPESLLYPAIYGCLIIRNILSIILYPLLMILIKEATPAPSALGKVNGLAASAGAACRMIASPVAGFLWTVGTKSDCSALAWYGSAIVAILGAVQCFSVPRRRNEEPYEEASKAPNKQTVTVTETEFYDSP
;
A
#
# COMPACT_ATOMS: atom_id res chain seq x y z
N MET A 1 -25.69 -69.33 -5.62
CA MET A 1 -26.20 -67.96 -5.42
C MET A 1 -24.99 -67.04 -5.45
N VAL A 2 -24.73 -66.41 -6.59
CA VAL A 2 -23.49 -65.68 -6.92
C VAL A 2 -23.90 -64.38 -7.61
N HIS A 3 -23.46 -63.25 -7.07
CA HIS A 3 -23.40 -61.91 -7.67
C HIS A 3 -22.49 -61.08 -6.76
N HIS A 4 -21.57 -60.21 -7.17
CA HIS A 4 -20.99 -59.82 -8.45
C HIS A 4 -19.65 -59.13 -8.09
N ALA A 5 -18.63 -59.34 -8.92
CA ALA A 5 -17.41 -58.52 -9.00
C ALA A 5 -17.65 -57.32 -9.96
N PRO A 6 -16.65 -56.50 -10.37
CA PRO A 6 -15.38 -56.09 -9.75
C PRO A 6 -15.10 -54.56 -9.82
N THR A 7 -13.95 -54.23 -9.22
CA THR A 7 -13.05 -53.06 -9.29
C THR A 7 -12.95 -52.26 -10.60
N SER A 8 -12.91 -50.93 -10.49
CA SER A 8 -12.55 -49.99 -11.57
C SER A 8 -11.04 -49.77 -11.60
N GLU A 9 -10.38 -50.24 -12.66
CA GLU A 9 -8.98 -49.99 -12.97
C GLU A 9 -8.74 -48.58 -13.52
N TYR A 10 -7.56 -48.05 -13.21
CA TYR A 10 -6.97 -46.84 -13.78
C TYR A 10 -6.58 -47.10 -15.24
N HIS A 11 -7.01 -46.22 -16.16
CA HIS A 11 -6.50 -46.18 -17.52
C HIS A 11 -5.69 -44.90 -17.72
N VAL A 12 -4.37 -45.04 -17.91
CA VAL A 12 -3.46 -44.00 -18.39
C VAL A 12 -3.38 -44.15 -19.91
N SER A 13 -3.68 -43.08 -20.65
CA SER A 13 -3.34 -42.92 -22.07
C SER A 13 -2.62 -41.59 -22.27
N GLU A 14 -1.30 -41.64 -22.34
CA GLU A 14 -0.45 -40.79 -23.20
C GLU A 14 -0.45 -41.49 -24.59
N GLU A 15 -0.50 -40.89 -25.78
CA GLU A 15 0.02 -39.65 -26.37
C GLU A 15 -0.95 -39.22 -27.52
N THR A 16 -1.17 -37.98 -27.97
CA THR A 16 -0.28 -37.02 -28.69
C THR A 16 -1.16 -35.82 -29.17
N PRO A 17 -0.59 -34.74 -29.76
CA PRO A 17 -0.53 -33.38 -29.21
C PRO A 17 -1.81 -32.52 -29.36
N LEU A 18 -2.05 -31.64 -28.39
CA LEU A 18 -2.99 -30.51 -28.56
C LEU A 18 -2.39 -29.51 -29.56
N MET A 19 -2.89 -29.55 -30.79
CA MET A 19 -2.76 -28.45 -31.74
C MET A 19 -3.39 -27.19 -31.11
N MET A 20 -2.54 -26.24 -30.75
CA MET A 20 -2.88 -24.90 -30.31
C MET A 20 -3.66 -24.20 -31.43
N ASN A 21 -4.99 -24.21 -31.35
CA ASN A 21 -5.82 -23.50 -32.31
C ASN A 21 -5.78 -22.01 -31.98
N ASN A 22 -4.95 -21.27 -32.71
CA ASN A 22 -4.58 -19.87 -32.47
C ASN A 22 -5.70 -18.86 -32.81
N ARG A 23 -6.98 -19.19 -32.54
CA ARG A 23 -8.13 -18.37 -32.96
C ARG A 23 -9.13 -18.03 -31.85
N MET A 24 -8.78 -18.21 -30.58
CA MET A 24 -9.67 -17.85 -29.48
C MET A 24 -8.91 -17.25 -28.30
N ALA A 25 -8.29 -16.09 -28.52
CA ALA A 25 -8.03 -15.14 -27.45
C ALA A 25 -7.91 -13.75 -28.08
N THR A 26 -8.63 -12.80 -27.48
CA THR A 26 -8.64 -11.34 -27.74
C THR A 26 -9.36 -10.85 -28.98
N GLU A 27 -10.70 -10.93 -28.93
CA GLU A 27 -11.54 -9.84 -29.44
C GLU A 27 -12.60 -9.58 -28.35
N ILE A 28 -12.38 -8.53 -27.56
CA ILE A 28 -13.37 -8.02 -26.61
C ILE A 28 -14.15 -6.97 -27.39
N GLU A 29 -15.39 -7.31 -27.72
CA GLU A 29 -16.36 -6.51 -28.45
C GLU A 29 -16.77 -5.26 -27.65
N PRO A 30 -16.55 -4.03 -28.16
CA PRO A 30 -17.12 -2.82 -27.58
C PRO A 30 -18.42 -2.49 -28.32
N GLN A 31 -19.51 -3.21 -28.05
CA GLN A 31 -20.85 -2.84 -28.54
C GLN A 31 -21.72 -2.32 -27.40
N ALA A 32 -21.61 -1.02 -27.12
CA ALA A 32 -22.63 -0.24 -26.41
C ALA A 32 -22.41 1.27 -26.63
N TYR A 33 -22.41 1.74 -27.88
CA TYR A 33 -22.69 3.14 -28.20
C TYR A 33 -23.48 3.18 -29.52
N GLY A 34 -24.63 3.85 -29.49
CA GLY A 34 -25.65 3.79 -30.54
C GLY A 34 -25.15 4.25 -31.90
N ALA A 35 -25.26 3.37 -32.89
CA ALA A 35 -25.18 3.73 -34.29
C ALA A 35 -26.51 4.39 -34.68
N ILE A 36 -26.45 5.65 -35.10
CA ILE A 36 -27.55 6.29 -35.81
C ILE A 36 -27.47 5.76 -37.25
N GLU A 37 -28.49 5.04 -37.70
CA GLU A 37 -28.67 4.70 -39.11
C GLU A 37 -28.80 5.99 -39.91
N THR A 38 -27.80 6.30 -40.74
CA THR A 38 -27.95 7.29 -41.80
C THR A 38 -28.69 6.63 -42.96
N THR A 39 -29.98 6.93 -43.06
CA THR A 39 -30.76 6.69 -44.28
C THR A 39 -30.22 7.62 -45.36
N GLU A 40 -29.80 7.06 -46.49
CA GLU A 40 -29.44 7.82 -47.69
C GLU A 40 -30.71 8.53 -48.20
N ASP A 41 -30.75 9.86 -48.07
CA ASP A 41 -31.56 10.66 -48.97
C ASP A 41 -30.77 11.89 -49.42
N SER A 42 -30.97 12.20 -50.69
CA SER A 42 -30.12 13.03 -51.52
C SER A 42 -30.47 14.50 -51.29
N THR A 43 -29.53 15.35 -50.88
CA THR A 43 -29.47 16.74 -51.38
C THR A 43 -28.18 17.48 -51.01
N ASP A 44 -27.80 18.28 -51.98
CA ASP A 44 -26.64 19.16 -52.17
C ASP A 44 -26.25 20.03 -50.95
N GLY A 45 -24.95 20.13 -50.65
CA GLY A 45 -24.43 21.07 -49.66
C GLY A 45 -23.10 20.68 -49.02
N SER A 46 -21.99 21.20 -49.58
CA SER A 46 -20.65 21.37 -48.97
C SER A 46 -20.31 20.42 -47.82
N ILE A 47 -19.67 19.30 -48.14
CA ILE A 47 -18.99 18.42 -47.17
C ILE A 47 -17.89 19.24 -46.48
N GLY A 48 -18.26 19.84 -45.35
CA GLY A 48 -17.33 20.39 -44.38
C GLY A 48 -16.47 19.25 -43.85
N ASP A 49 -15.18 19.51 -43.83
CA ASP A 49 -14.08 18.59 -43.58
C ASP A 49 -14.05 18.14 -42.10
N TRP A 50 -14.99 17.25 -41.73
CA TRP A 50 -15.09 16.69 -40.39
C TRP A 50 -13.88 15.79 -40.06
N ASP A 51 -13.28 15.16 -41.06
CA ASP A 51 -12.07 14.35 -40.90
C ASP A 51 -10.86 15.21 -40.52
N THR A 52 -10.70 16.39 -41.13
CA THR A 52 -9.58 17.29 -40.78
C THR A 52 -9.73 17.93 -39.41
N LEU A 53 -10.95 18.19 -38.92
CA LEU A 53 -11.17 18.62 -37.53
C LEU A 53 -10.86 17.52 -36.50
N CYS A 54 -11.13 16.26 -36.83
CA CYS A 54 -10.76 15.12 -35.98
C CYS A 54 -9.24 14.92 -35.95
N ILE A 55 -8.57 15.10 -37.10
CA ILE A 55 -7.11 15.01 -37.23
C ILE A 55 -6.39 16.20 -36.57
N GLU A 56 -6.95 17.42 -36.61
CA GLU A 56 -6.40 18.57 -35.86
C GLU A 56 -6.56 18.40 -34.34
N ASN A 57 -7.67 17.81 -33.88
CA ASN A 57 -7.87 17.52 -32.47
C ASN A 57 -6.92 16.41 -31.97
N GLU A 58 -6.59 15.43 -32.81
CA GLU A 58 -5.58 14.40 -32.51
C GLU A 58 -4.14 14.93 -32.58
N LYS A 59 -3.88 15.91 -33.48
CA LYS A 59 -2.58 16.62 -33.57
C LYS A 59 -2.33 17.59 -32.43
N THR A 60 -3.32 17.89 -31.59
CA THR A 60 -3.07 18.44 -30.24
C THR A 60 -2.68 17.28 -29.31
N ALA A 61 -1.69 16.49 -29.72
CA ALA A 61 -1.10 15.45 -28.90
C ALA A 61 -0.51 16.14 -27.67
N ALA A 62 -1.26 16.08 -26.57
CA ALA A 62 -0.82 16.53 -25.27
C ALA A 62 0.61 16.03 -25.05
N ALA A 63 1.55 16.95 -24.80
CA ALA A 63 2.95 16.63 -24.61
C ALA A 63 3.08 15.42 -23.67
N PRO A 64 4.00 14.46 -23.94
CA PRO A 64 4.08 13.21 -23.19
C PRO A 64 4.21 13.52 -21.70
N ILE A 65 3.13 13.29 -20.95
CA ILE A 65 3.11 13.57 -19.52
C ILE A 65 4.15 12.67 -18.86
N LYS A 66 5.21 13.26 -18.32
CA LYS A 66 6.24 12.52 -17.61
C LYS A 66 5.66 11.99 -16.30
N ILE A 67 5.17 10.74 -16.33
CA ILE A 67 4.55 10.04 -15.19
C ILE A 67 5.54 9.93 -14.02
N TRP A 68 6.80 9.62 -14.34
CA TRP A 68 7.86 9.43 -13.35
C TRP A 68 8.52 10.77 -13.00
N ASN A 69 7.99 11.41 -11.97
CA ASN A 69 8.62 12.55 -11.32
C ASN A 69 9.34 12.12 -10.03
N CYS A 70 10.30 12.93 -9.57
CA CYS A 70 11.07 12.63 -8.36
C CYS A 70 10.21 12.48 -7.10
N ARG A 71 9.00 13.07 -7.07
CA ARG A 71 8.08 12.99 -5.93
C ARG A 71 7.39 11.63 -5.86
N VAL A 72 6.86 11.14 -6.99
CA VAL A 72 6.24 9.80 -7.11
C VAL A 72 7.27 8.74 -6.76
N VAL A 73 8.46 8.80 -7.37
CA VAL A 73 9.54 7.86 -7.06
C VAL A 73 9.96 7.96 -5.59
N GLY A 74 10.10 9.17 -5.05
CA GLY A 74 10.44 9.38 -3.64
C GLY A 74 9.42 8.77 -2.68
N PHE A 75 8.11 8.92 -2.92
CA PHE A 75 7.09 8.31 -2.07
C PHE A 75 6.98 6.79 -2.26
N ILE A 76 7.22 6.26 -3.46
CA ILE A 76 7.30 4.81 -3.67
C ILE A 76 8.48 4.22 -2.89
N VAL A 77 9.65 4.86 -2.94
CA VAL A 77 10.82 4.44 -2.14
C VAL A 77 10.51 4.52 -0.64
N ALA A 78 9.86 5.59 -0.19
CA ALA A 78 9.44 5.71 1.21
C ALA A 78 8.45 4.60 1.62
N LEU A 79 7.50 4.24 0.75
CA LEU A 79 6.59 3.12 0.96
C LEU A 79 7.32 1.78 1.03
N SER A 80 8.29 1.55 0.16
CA SER A 80 9.12 0.34 0.17
C SER A 80 9.90 0.20 1.48
N ILE A 81 10.59 1.26 1.91
CA ILE A 81 11.33 1.27 3.18
C ILE A 81 10.39 1.04 4.37
N PHE A 82 9.26 1.75 4.38
CA PHE A 82 8.23 1.62 5.41
C PHE A 82 7.70 0.18 5.51
N THR A 83 7.27 -0.39 4.38
CA THR A 83 6.72 -1.75 4.35
C THR A 83 7.76 -2.79 4.73
N TYR A 84 9.04 -2.58 4.39
CA TYR A 84 10.12 -3.45 4.84
C TYR A 84 10.24 -3.45 6.37
N HIS A 85 10.55 -2.30 6.99
CA HIS A 85 10.81 -2.29 8.43
C HIS A 85 9.55 -2.58 9.26
N SER A 86 8.37 -2.15 8.79
CA SER A 86 7.10 -2.49 9.45
C SER A 86 6.85 -3.99 9.44
N MET A 87 7.13 -4.67 8.33
CA MET A 87 6.97 -6.13 8.25
C MET A 87 8.01 -6.87 9.10
N THR A 88 9.25 -6.37 9.19
CA THR A 88 10.23 -6.95 10.12
C THR A 88 9.72 -6.91 11.56
N PHE A 89 9.12 -5.79 11.98
CA PHE A 89 8.54 -5.67 13.32
C PHE A 89 7.47 -6.74 13.56
N ASP A 90 6.53 -6.88 12.63
CA ASP A 90 5.38 -7.79 12.78
C ASP A 90 5.83 -9.26 12.87
N HIS A 91 6.96 -9.63 12.26
CA HIS A 91 7.55 -10.97 12.38
C HIS A 91 8.42 -11.15 13.63
N LEU A 92 9.18 -10.13 14.04
CA LEU A 92 10.02 -10.20 15.23
C LEU A 92 9.19 -10.23 16.51
N LEU A 93 8.04 -9.59 16.52
CA LEU A 93 7.17 -9.46 17.70
C LEU A 93 6.77 -10.81 18.33
N PRO A 94 6.16 -11.77 17.61
CA PRO A 94 5.81 -13.07 18.20
C PRO A 94 7.04 -13.86 18.65
N ILE A 95 8.13 -13.81 17.87
CA ILE A 95 9.38 -14.49 18.19
C ILE A 95 9.95 -13.95 19.50
N PHE A 96 9.99 -12.63 19.66
CA PHE A 96 10.47 -11.97 20.87
C PHE A 96 9.60 -12.28 22.09
N PHE A 97 8.28 -12.38 21.94
CA PHE A 97 7.41 -12.69 23.07
C PHE A 97 7.55 -14.14 23.53
N GLU A 98 7.72 -15.07 22.59
CA GLU A 98 7.87 -16.50 22.88
C GLU A 98 9.28 -16.87 23.38
N ASP A 99 10.32 -16.21 22.88
CA ASP A 99 11.71 -16.56 23.20
C ASP A 99 11.99 -16.49 24.71
N SER A 100 12.87 -17.37 25.17
CA SER A 100 13.08 -17.64 26.60
C SER A 100 13.51 -16.38 27.34
N ARG A 101 12.88 -16.11 28.49
CA ARG A 101 13.23 -14.96 29.32
C ARG A 101 14.45 -15.28 30.18
N VAL A 102 15.44 -14.39 30.12
CA VAL A 102 16.55 -14.37 31.07
C VAL A 102 16.19 -13.45 32.23
N ASP A 103 16.42 -13.89 33.46
CA ASP A 103 16.09 -13.12 34.65
C ASP A 103 16.77 -11.75 34.62
N ALA A 104 16.00 -10.69 34.86
CA ALA A 104 16.51 -9.33 34.86
C ALA A 104 17.69 -9.16 35.85
N VAL A 105 17.69 -9.90 36.96
CA VAL A 105 18.78 -9.92 37.95
C VAL A 105 20.07 -10.49 37.36
N GLU A 106 20.01 -11.50 36.49
CA GLU A 106 21.20 -12.01 35.78
C GLU A 106 21.68 -11.02 34.71
N MET A 107 20.74 -10.36 34.04
CA MET A 107 21.03 -9.28 33.08
C MET A 107 21.75 -8.10 33.76
N PHE A 108 21.31 -7.69 34.95
CA PHE A 108 21.96 -6.66 35.77
C PHE A 108 23.27 -7.12 36.42
N LYS A 109 23.48 -8.42 36.65
CA LYS A 109 24.76 -8.97 37.15
C LYS A 109 25.87 -8.96 36.09
N HIS A 110 25.53 -9.14 34.82
CA HIS A 110 26.44 -8.88 33.68
C HIS A 110 26.63 -7.38 33.40
N GLY A 111 25.93 -6.52 34.13
CA GLY A 111 26.55 -5.38 34.80
C GLY A 111 26.64 -4.05 34.06
N SER A 112 26.93 -3.98 32.76
CA SER A 112 27.24 -2.64 32.17
C SER A 112 27.06 -2.45 30.65
N ILE A 113 26.51 -3.42 29.90
CA ILE A 113 26.48 -3.33 28.42
C ILE A 113 25.07 -3.38 27.82
N PHE A 114 24.01 -3.13 28.58
CA PHE A 114 22.69 -2.84 28.00
C PHE A 114 22.79 -1.47 27.31
N PRO A 115 22.51 -1.29 26.00
CA PRO A 115 21.57 -2.03 25.15
C PRO A 115 22.12 -3.20 24.30
N PHE A 116 23.42 -3.51 24.38
CA PHE A 116 24.10 -4.49 23.53
C PHE A 116 24.14 -5.91 24.11
N TYR A 117 23.82 -6.11 25.39
CA TYR A 117 23.60 -7.43 26.00
C TYR A 117 22.12 -7.56 26.40
N SER A 118 21.36 -8.30 25.59
CA SER A 118 19.91 -8.48 25.77
C SER A 118 19.53 -9.91 25.34
N PRO A 119 19.90 -10.92 26.12
CA PRO A 119 19.62 -12.29 25.75
C PRO A 119 18.12 -12.59 25.87
N GLY A 120 17.58 -13.26 24.86
CA GLY A 120 16.25 -13.87 24.89
C GLY A 120 15.06 -12.93 24.62
N GLY A 121 13.92 -13.31 25.20
CA GLY A 121 12.61 -12.70 24.99
C GLY A 121 11.77 -12.58 26.27
N LEU A 122 10.45 -12.57 26.13
CA LEU A 122 9.52 -12.45 27.27
C LEU A 122 9.11 -13.78 27.90
N GLY A 123 9.45 -14.92 27.28
CA GLY A 123 9.18 -16.26 27.80
C GLY A 123 7.69 -16.59 27.89
N MET A 124 6.86 -15.98 27.04
CA MET A 124 5.41 -16.18 27.04
C MET A 124 5.04 -17.46 26.30
N THR A 125 3.93 -18.09 26.69
CA THR A 125 3.44 -19.25 25.94
C THR A 125 2.89 -18.83 24.57
N PRO A 126 2.95 -19.68 23.53
CA PRO A 126 2.37 -19.35 22.23
C PRO A 126 0.87 -19.01 22.29
N ARG A 127 0.16 -19.57 23.30
CA ARG A 127 -1.25 -19.22 23.58
C ARG A 127 -1.38 -17.76 23.99
N ASP A 128 -0.56 -17.31 24.93
CA ASP A 128 -0.63 -15.94 25.45
C ASP A 128 -0.23 -14.93 24.36
N VAL A 129 0.81 -15.25 23.59
CA VAL A 129 1.21 -14.46 22.41
C VAL A 129 0.05 -14.35 21.43
N GLY A 130 -0.64 -15.46 21.12
CA GLY A 130 -1.81 -15.45 20.25
C GLY A 130 -2.95 -14.56 20.76
N VAL A 131 -3.23 -14.58 22.07
CA VAL A 131 -4.23 -13.71 22.69
C VAL A 131 -3.83 -12.23 22.59
N ILE A 132 -2.58 -11.89 22.86
CA ILE A 132 -2.07 -10.52 22.76
C ILE A 132 -2.22 -10.00 21.33
N LEU A 133 -1.80 -10.78 20.34
CA LEU A 133 -1.90 -10.42 18.93
C LEU A 133 -3.36 -10.28 18.47
N ALA A 134 -4.27 -11.13 18.97
CA ALA A 134 -5.69 -11.02 18.66
C ALA A 134 -6.31 -9.73 19.20
N VAL A 135 -6.00 -9.37 20.45
CA VAL A 135 -6.44 -8.11 21.05
C VAL A 135 -5.81 -6.92 20.31
N ASP A 136 -4.53 -7.02 19.96
CA ASP A 136 -3.83 -5.99 19.19
C ASP A 136 -4.46 -5.75 17.82
N GLY A 137 -4.89 -6.81 17.12
CA GLY A 137 -5.66 -6.70 15.88
C GLY A 137 -6.96 -5.90 16.05
N GLY A 138 -7.66 -6.09 17.17
CA GLY A 138 -8.85 -5.29 17.51
C GLY A 138 -8.51 -3.81 17.75
N ILE A 139 -7.42 -3.53 18.46
CA ILE A 139 -6.91 -2.17 18.70
C ILE A 139 -6.50 -1.51 17.37
N ALA A 140 -5.80 -2.25 16.51
CA ALA A 140 -5.39 -1.80 15.20
C ALA A 140 -6.60 -1.40 14.33
N LEU A 141 -7.65 -2.21 14.31
CA LEU A 141 -8.89 -1.90 13.61
C LEU A 141 -9.54 -0.61 14.14
N PHE A 142 -9.60 -0.44 15.46
CA PHE A 142 -10.12 0.78 16.07
C PHE A 142 -9.31 2.02 15.64
N ILE A 143 -7.98 1.94 15.68
CA ILE A 143 -7.09 3.02 15.22
C ILE A 143 -7.33 3.35 13.74
N GLN A 144 -7.47 2.33 12.90
CA GLN A 144 -7.71 2.52 11.47
C GLN A 144 -9.04 3.22 11.18
N VAL A 145 -10.12 2.83 11.88
CA VAL A 145 -11.47 3.36 11.62
C VAL A 145 -11.67 4.76 12.20
N PHE A 146 -11.17 5.01 13.42
CA PHE A 146 -11.48 6.25 14.15
C PHE A 146 -10.30 7.22 14.19
N VAL A 147 -9.10 6.73 14.54
CA VAL A 147 -7.94 7.59 14.81
C VAL A 147 -7.34 8.12 13.51
N PHE A 148 -7.23 7.29 12.47
CA PHE A 148 -6.65 7.72 11.20
C PHE A 148 -7.41 8.89 10.54
N PRO A 149 -8.73 8.82 10.30
CA PRO A 149 -9.46 9.94 9.70
C PRO A 149 -9.41 11.22 10.53
N TRP A 150 -9.51 11.07 11.86
CA TRP A 150 -9.42 12.20 12.80
C TRP A 150 -8.06 12.90 12.72
N THR A 151 -6.97 12.13 12.74
CA THR A 151 -5.60 12.67 12.74
C THR A 151 -5.28 13.36 11.42
N VAL A 152 -5.72 12.79 10.28
CA VAL A 152 -5.56 13.41 8.96
C VAL A 152 -6.30 14.76 8.89
N LYS A 153 -7.53 14.83 9.41
CA LYS A 153 -8.31 16.09 9.44
C LYS A 153 -7.63 17.18 10.29
N MET A 154 -7.00 16.80 11.40
CA MET A 154 -6.37 17.76 12.33
C MET A 154 -5.02 18.26 11.85
N LEU A 155 -4.13 17.36 11.39
CA LEU A 155 -2.73 17.69 11.09
C LEU A 155 -2.45 17.87 9.60
N GLY A 156 -3.34 17.37 8.73
CA GLY A 156 -3.14 17.30 7.29
C GLY A 156 -2.17 16.18 6.89
N THR A 157 -2.28 15.73 5.64
CA THR A 157 -1.57 14.53 5.13
C THR A 157 -0.05 14.64 5.23
N TYR A 158 0.54 15.73 4.73
CA TYR A 158 2.01 15.85 4.62
C TYR A 158 2.72 16.06 5.97
N ARG A 159 2.15 16.89 6.86
CA ARG A 159 2.72 17.10 8.20
C ARG A 159 2.63 15.83 9.03
N LEU A 160 1.49 15.13 8.95
CA LEU A 160 1.30 13.87 9.63
C LEU A 160 2.28 12.82 9.11
N PHE A 161 2.48 12.73 7.79
CA PHE A 161 3.47 11.83 7.18
C PHE A 161 4.88 12.05 7.76
N LEU A 162 5.37 13.30 7.79
CA LEU A 162 6.68 13.59 8.38
C LEU A 162 6.75 13.21 9.86
N LEU A 163 5.72 13.58 10.64
CA LEU A 163 5.66 13.28 12.07
C LEU A 163 5.75 11.78 12.35
N VAL A 164 4.89 10.97 11.72
CA VAL A 164 4.83 9.53 11.99
C VAL A 164 6.06 8.79 11.45
N THR A 165 6.65 9.27 10.36
CA THR A 165 7.87 8.67 9.78
C THR A 165 9.09 8.95 10.68
N VAL A 166 9.22 10.17 11.19
CA VAL A 166 10.34 10.55 12.09
C VAL A 166 10.21 9.91 13.47
N LEU A 167 9.00 9.69 13.97
CA LEU A 167 8.76 9.00 15.25
C LEU A 167 8.91 7.46 15.15
N HIS A 168 8.83 6.89 13.95
CA HIS A 168 8.83 5.44 13.74
C HIS A 168 10.04 4.70 14.35
N PRO A 169 11.29 5.19 14.22
CA PRO A 169 12.47 4.55 14.79
C PRO A 169 12.37 4.30 16.31
N VAL A 170 11.65 5.17 17.03
CA VAL A 170 11.52 5.09 18.50
C VAL A 170 10.87 3.76 18.92
N VAL A 171 9.89 3.26 18.14
CA VAL A 171 9.19 2.00 18.42
C VAL A 171 10.13 0.81 18.47
N TYR A 172 11.12 0.77 17.57
CA TYR A 172 12.09 -0.33 17.51
C TYR A 172 13.03 -0.31 18.71
N VAL A 173 13.37 0.88 19.21
CA VAL A 173 14.21 1.03 20.41
C VAL A 173 13.43 0.70 21.67
N LEU A 174 12.12 0.98 21.71
CA LEU A 174 11.26 0.69 22.86
C LEU A 174 11.02 -0.82 23.05
N MET A 175 10.97 -1.60 21.97
CA MET A 175 10.69 -3.05 22.07
C MET A 175 11.66 -3.83 22.96
N PRO A 176 12.99 -3.77 22.78
CA PRO A 176 13.92 -4.49 23.65
C PRO A 176 13.92 -3.97 25.10
N MET A 177 13.41 -2.76 25.37
CA MET A 177 13.27 -2.24 26.73
C MET A 177 12.22 -2.99 27.56
N LEU A 178 11.30 -3.74 26.93
CA LEU A 178 10.31 -4.57 27.64
C LEU A 178 10.98 -5.63 28.52
N LEU A 179 12.21 -6.06 28.19
CA LEU A 179 12.99 -6.99 29.01
C LEU A 179 13.28 -6.46 30.42
N LEU A 180 13.36 -5.14 30.58
CA LEU A 180 13.64 -4.48 31.85
C LEU A 180 12.38 -4.24 32.70
N VAL A 181 11.19 -4.49 32.15
CA VAL A 181 9.92 -4.20 32.82
C VAL A 181 9.62 -5.30 33.84
N PRO A 182 9.22 -4.93 35.09
CA PRO A 182 8.81 -5.91 36.08
C PRO A 182 7.53 -6.64 35.65
N GLU A 183 7.37 -7.89 36.07
CA GLU A 183 6.25 -8.75 35.66
C GLU A 183 4.87 -8.14 35.92
N SER A 184 4.73 -7.38 37.01
CA SER A 184 3.49 -6.70 37.38
C SER A 184 3.04 -5.64 36.35
N LEU A 185 3.97 -5.09 35.57
CA LEU A 185 3.70 -4.04 34.57
C LEU A 185 3.92 -4.52 33.13
N LEU A 186 4.24 -5.80 32.94
CA LEU A 186 4.60 -6.34 31.63
C LEU A 186 3.47 -6.20 30.61
N TYR A 187 2.26 -6.64 30.94
CA TYR A 187 1.10 -6.54 30.05
C TYR A 187 0.72 -5.09 29.70
N PRO A 188 0.60 -4.15 30.67
CA PRO A 188 0.42 -2.73 30.35
C PRO A 188 1.52 -2.17 29.44
N ALA A 189 2.79 -2.53 29.67
CA ALA A 189 3.91 -2.07 28.85
C ALA A 189 3.85 -2.64 27.42
N ILE A 190 3.51 -3.92 27.26
CA ILE A 190 3.27 -4.55 25.95
C ILE A 190 2.20 -3.77 25.18
N TYR A 191 1.00 -3.62 25.75
CA TYR A 191 -0.09 -2.93 25.07
C TYR A 191 0.22 -1.45 24.81
N GLY A 192 0.90 -0.77 25.74
CA GLY A 192 1.34 0.61 25.51
C GLY A 192 2.28 0.72 24.30
N CYS A 193 3.26 -0.17 24.20
CA CYS A 193 4.20 -0.19 23.07
C CYS A 193 3.51 -0.55 21.75
N LEU A 194 2.60 -1.53 21.77
CA LEU A 194 1.82 -1.93 20.60
C LEU A 194 0.86 -0.82 20.13
N ILE A 195 0.20 -0.10 21.04
CA ILE A 195 -0.64 1.06 20.70
C ILE A 195 0.19 2.13 20.00
N ILE A 196 1.36 2.48 20.53
CA ILE A 196 2.25 3.48 19.91
C ILE A 196 2.66 3.02 18.51
N ARG A 197 3.08 1.76 18.37
CA ARG A 197 3.41 1.17 17.07
C ARG A 197 2.24 1.20 16.10
N ASN A 198 1.04 0.86 16.56
CA ASN A 198 -0.15 0.78 15.71
C ASN A 198 -0.60 2.15 15.24
N ILE A 199 -0.58 3.16 16.11
CA ILE A 199 -0.83 4.54 15.69
C ILE A 199 0.14 4.93 14.57
N LEU A 200 1.44 4.69 14.75
CA LEU A 200 2.44 5.13 13.79
C LEU A 200 2.33 4.40 12.44
N SER A 201 2.23 3.06 12.41
CA SER A 201 2.28 2.34 11.11
C SER A 201 0.93 2.22 10.40
N ILE A 202 -0.19 2.13 11.13
CA ILE A 202 -1.52 2.09 10.50
C ILE A 202 -1.83 3.42 9.82
N ILE A 203 -1.39 4.54 10.40
CA ILE A 203 -1.55 5.86 9.80
C ILE A 203 -0.61 6.06 8.61
N LEU A 204 0.64 5.58 8.70
CA LEU A 204 1.65 5.86 7.68
C LEU A 204 1.35 5.19 6.32
N TYR A 205 0.83 3.97 6.30
CA TYR A 205 0.56 3.27 5.03
C TYR A 205 -0.47 4.01 4.14
N PRO A 206 -1.66 4.38 4.62
CA PRO A 206 -2.60 5.17 3.83
C PRO A 206 -2.07 6.56 3.46
N LEU A 207 -1.31 7.22 4.34
CA LEU A 207 -0.71 8.52 4.03
C LEU A 207 0.24 8.45 2.83
N LEU A 208 1.09 7.43 2.78
CA LEU A 208 1.97 7.20 1.64
C LEU A 208 1.17 6.99 0.36
N MET A 209 0.09 6.19 0.41
CA MET A 209 -0.76 5.98 -0.76
C MET A 209 -1.47 7.28 -1.22
N ILE A 210 -1.95 8.09 -0.28
CA ILE A 210 -2.53 9.41 -0.60
C ILE A 210 -1.46 10.31 -1.22
N LEU A 211 -0.26 10.39 -0.65
CA LEU A 211 0.82 11.24 -1.16
C LEU A 211 1.31 10.79 -2.55
N ILE A 212 1.34 9.48 -2.82
CA ILE A 212 1.62 8.93 -4.15
C ILE A 212 0.54 9.35 -5.14
N LYS A 213 -0.74 9.26 -4.76
CA LYS A 213 -1.86 9.73 -5.57
C LYS A 213 -1.75 11.23 -5.88
N GLU A 214 -1.54 12.07 -4.88
CA GLU A 214 -1.38 13.52 -5.03
C GLU A 214 -0.11 13.92 -5.82
N ALA A 215 0.92 13.08 -5.83
CA ALA A 215 2.13 13.29 -6.62
C ALA A 215 1.98 12.85 -8.08
N THR A 216 0.97 12.05 -8.40
CA THR A 216 0.76 11.50 -9.75
C THR A 216 0.21 12.58 -10.68
N PRO A 217 0.86 12.87 -11.82
CA PRO A 217 0.52 14.04 -12.65
C PRO A 217 -0.76 13.89 -13.48
N ALA A 218 -1.21 12.66 -13.74
CA ALA A 218 -2.39 12.39 -14.55
C ALA A 218 -3.22 11.23 -13.97
N PRO A 219 -4.56 11.33 -13.92
CA PRO A 219 -5.42 10.25 -13.45
C PRO A 219 -5.24 8.94 -14.22
N SER A 220 -4.95 9.02 -15.53
CA SER A 220 -4.70 7.86 -16.40
C SER A 220 -3.44 7.06 -16.01
N ALA A 221 -2.51 7.67 -15.27
CA ALA A 221 -1.30 7.00 -14.78
C ALA A 221 -1.46 6.40 -13.38
N LEU A 222 -2.56 6.68 -12.68
CA LEU A 222 -2.73 6.32 -11.26
C LEU A 222 -2.71 4.81 -11.04
N GLY A 223 -3.33 4.04 -11.94
CA GLY A 223 -3.30 2.57 -11.88
C GLY A 223 -1.89 2.01 -12.00
N LYS A 224 -1.06 2.55 -12.91
CA LYS A 224 0.35 2.12 -13.10
C LYS A 224 1.20 2.45 -11.88
N VAL A 225 1.07 3.67 -11.36
CA VAL A 225 1.83 4.13 -10.19
C VAL A 225 1.45 3.36 -8.93
N ASN A 226 0.15 3.20 -8.67
CA ASN A 226 -0.33 2.44 -7.50
C ASN A 226 0.02 0.95 -7.62
N GLY A 227 -0.07 0.38 -8.82
CA GLY A 227 0.36 -0.99 -9.09
C GLY A 227 1.85 -1.19 -8.80
N LEU A 228 2.72 -0.27 -9.24
CA LEU A 228 4.14 -0.32 -8.90
C LEU A 228 4.38 -0.17 -7.40
N ALA A 229 3.73 0.79 -6.75
CA ALA A 229 3.84 1.04 -5.32
C ALA A 229 3.46 -0.21 -4.50
N ALA A 230 2.32 -0.83 -4.82
CA ALA A 230 1.86 -2.06 -4.18
C ALA A 230 2.82 -3.23 -4.41
N SER A 231 3.32 -3.40 -5.64
CA SER A 231 4.26 -4.48 -5.99
C SER A 231 5.61 -4.31 -5.30
N ALA A 232 6.15 -3.09 -5.28
CA ALA A 232 7.40 -2.77 -4.60
C ALA A 232 7.25 -2.98 -3.08
N GLY A 233 6.12 -2.57 -2.51
CA GLY A 233 5.81 -2.85 -1.11
C GLY A 233 5.69 -4.36 -0.82
N ALA A 234 5.05 -5.13 -1.70
CA ALA A 234 4.96 -6.59 -1.54
C ALA A 234 6.34 -7.27 -1.60
N ALA A 235 7.20 -6.88 -2.56
CA ALA A 235 8.56 -7.38 -2.66
C ALA A 235 9.38 -7.08 -1.38
N CYS A 236 9.23 -5.87 -0.82
CA CYS A 236 9.90 -5.50 0.43
C CYS A 236 9.42 -6.36 1.61
N ARG A 237 8.12 -6.60 1.74
CA ARG A 237 7.56 -7.49 2.78
C ARG A 237 8.05 -8.93 2.65
N MET A 238 8.16 -9.43 1.42
CA MET A 238 8.68 -10.77 1.13
C MET A 238 10.12 -10.94 1.63
N ILE A 239 10.97 -9.92 1.43
CA ILE A 239 12.38 -9.94 1.86
C ILE A 239 12.52 -9.69 3.37
N ALA A 240 11.61 -8.91 3.96
CA ALA A 240 11.66 -8.56 5.38
C ALA A 240 11.64 -9.80 6.31
N SER A 241 10.77 -10.79 6.04
CA SER A 241 10.59 -11.94 6.93
C SER A 241 11.85 -12.82 7.05
N PRO A 242 12.49 -13.28 5.95
CA PRO A 242 13.73 -14.05 6.05
C PRO A 242 14.87 -13.27 6.69
N VAL A 243 14.99 -11.97 6.39
CA VAL A 243 16.05 -11.13 6.97
C VAL A 243 15.83 -10.93 8.47
N ALA A 244 14.60 -10.71 8.92
CA ALA A 244 14.27 -10.60 10.34
C ALA A 244 14.62 -11.89 11.10
N GLY A 245 14.24 -13.06 10.58
CA GLY A 245 14.57 -14.35 11.20
C GLY A 245 16.09 -14.62 11.23
N PHE A 246 16.81 -14.24 10.18
CA PHE A 246 18.26 -14.33 10.15
C PHE A 246 18.92 -13.42 11.20
N LEU A 247 18.54 -12.14 11.25
CA LEU A 247 19.04 -11.19 12.25
C LEU A 247 18.75 -11.65 13.67
N TRP A 248 17.54 -12.18 13.92
CA TRP A 248 17.17 -12.75 15.22
C TRP A 248 18.09 -13.90 15.61
N THR A 249 18.26 -14.88 14.71
CA THR A 249 19.13 -16.05 14.95
C THR A 249 20.57 -15.65 15.24
N VAL A 250 21.10 -14.65 14.53
CA VAL A 250 22.44 -14.10 14.79
C VAL A 250 22.50 -13.39 16.15
N GLY A 251 21.45 -12.64 16.50
CA GLY A 251 21.32 -11.98 17.79
C GLY A 251 21.33 -12.96 18.95
N THR A 252 20.50 -14.01 18.90
CA THR A 252 20.44 -15.05 19.94
C THR A 252 21.79 -15.77 20.11
N LYS A 253 22.53 -16.04 19.02
CA LYS A 253 23.87 -16.66 19.08
C LYS A 253 24.95 -15.78 19.71
N SER A 254 24.72 -14.48 19.77
CA SER A 254 25.66 -13.47 20.31
C SER A 254 25.17 -12.86 21.62
N ASP A 255 24.16 -13.45 22.25
CA ASP A 255 23.47 -12.95 23.45
C ASP A 255 22.92 -11.51 23.30
N CYS A 256 22.65 -11.10 22.06
CA CYS A 256 22.14 -9.79 21.68
C CYS A 256 20.89 -9.95 20.80
N SER A 257 19.80 -10.48 21.35
CA SER A 257 18.53 -10.63 20.61
C SER A 257 17.97 -9.27 20.14
N ALA A 258 18.35 -8.16 20.78
CA ALA A 258 17.98 -6.81 20.35
C ALA A 258 18.62 -6.36 19.03
N LEU A 259 19.61 -7.09 18.52
CA LEU A 259 20.25 -6.79 17.24
C LEU A 259 19.23 -6.70 16.09
N ALA A 260 18.22 -7.57 16.09
CA ALA A 260 17.16 -7.54 15.08
C ALA A 260 16.34 -6.24 15.15
N TRP A 261 16.01 -5.79 16.36
CA TRP A 261 15.32 -4.52 16.59
C TRP A 261 16.17 -3.32 16.15
N TYR A 262 17.47 -3.31 16.47
CA TYR A 262 18.38 -2.23 16.05
C TYR A 262 18.59 -2.21 14.52
N GLY A 263 18.68 -3.38 13.88
CA GLY A 263 18.72 -3.48 12.42
C GLY A 263 17.50 -2.82 11.76
N SER A 264 16.30 -3.14 12.26
CA SER A 264 15.07 -2.50 11.80
C SER A 264 15.00 -1.00 12.14
N ALA A 265 15.54 -0.59 13.28
CA ALA A 265 15.64 0.82 13.67
C ALA A 265 16.52 1.62 12.69
N ILE A 266 17.66 1.06 12.26
CA ILE A 266 18.55 1.68 11.26
C ILE A 266 17.78 1.88 9.95
N VAL A 267 17.05 0.88 9.48
CA VAL A 267 16.26 1.00 8.25
C VAL A 267 15.13 2.03 8.40
N ALA A 268 14.48 2.09 9.56
CA ALA A 268 13.49 3.12 9.86
C ALA A 268 14.10 4.54 9.88
N ILE A 269 15.32 4.70 10.42
CA ILE A 269 16.07 5.97 10.38
C ILE A 269 16.39 6.34 8.94
N LEU A 270 16.84 5.40 8.11
CA LEU A 270 17.05 5.64 6.68
C LEU A 270 15.76 6.10 5.98
N GLY A 271 14.61 5.52 6.33
CA GLY A 271 13.29 5.97 5.87
C GLY A 271 12.95 7.38 6.33
N ALA A 272 13.23 7.71 7.60
CA ALA A 272 13.06 9.04 8.16
C ALA A 272 13.96 10.08 7.50
N VAL A 273 15.22 9.74 7.19
CA VAL A 273 16.11 10.64 6.43
C VAL A 273 15.60 10.79 4.99
N GLN A 274 15.20 9.68 4.35
CA GLN A 274 14.73 9.68 2.98
C GLN A 274 13.45 10.51 2.78
N CYS A 275 12.60 10.65 3.79
CA CYS A 275 11.38 11.44 3.65
C CYS A 275 11.65 12.94 3.43
N PHE A 276 12.80 13.46 3.87
CA PHE A 276 13.22 14.86 3.64
C PHE A 276 13.72 15.11 2.22
N SER A 277 14.15 14.07 1.51
CA SER A 277 14.57 14.16 0.10
C SER A 277 13.40 14.44 -0.86
N VAL A 278 12.15 14.26 -0.41
CA VAL A 278 10.96 14.42 -1.26
C VAL A 278 10.58 15.90 -1.39
N PRO A 279 10.61 16.49 -2.61
CA PRO A 279 10.29 17.90 -2.79
C PRO A 279 8.88 18.26 -2.30
N ARG A 280 8.81 19.24 -1.39
CA ARG A 280 7.55 19.79 -0.87
C ARG A 280 6.95 20.75 -1.90
N ARG A 281 5.75 20.47 -2.39
CA ARG A 281 4.96 21.47 -3.13
C ARG A 281 4.41 22.45 -2.09
N ARG A 282 4.86 23.71 -2.13
CA ARG A 282 4.17 24.82 -1.46
C ARG A 282 2.83 24.95 -2.17
N ASN A 283 1.72 24.92 -1.42
CA ASN A 283 0.39 25.11 -1.98
C ASN A 283 0.33 26.50 -2.64
N GLU A 284 0.47 26.53 -3.95
CA GLU A 284 -0.04 27.59 -4.79
C GLU A 284 -1.06 26.91 -5.72
N GLU A 285 -2.28 27.44 -5.59
CA GLU A 285 -3.52 27.19 -6.32
C GLU A 285 -4.47 26.08 -5.77
N PRO A 286 -5.69 26.48 -5.36
CA PRO A 286 -6.81 25.56 -5.17
C PRO A 286 -7.02 24.78 -6.46
N TYR A 287 -7.36 23.50 -6.29
CA TYR A 287 -7.93 22.69 -7.35
C TYR A 287 -9.14 23.44 -7.92
N GLU A 288 -8.96 24.07 -9.08
CA GLU A 288 -10.04 24.66 -9.87
C GLU A 288 -10.84 23.49 -10.46
N GLU A 289 -11.66 22.86 -9.61
CA GLU A 289 -12.72 21.96 -10.03
C GLU A 289 -13.86 22.82 -10.62
N ALA A 290 -13.56 23.46 -11.74
CA ALA A 290 -14.57 23.81 -12.72
C ALA A 290 -14.28 22.93 -13.91
N SER A 291 -14.96 21.78 -13.93
CA SER A 291 -15.39 21.19 -15.18
C SER A 291 -15.77 22.33 -16.13
N LYS A 292 -14.98 22.55 -17.18
CA LYS A 292 -15.45 23.30 -18.34
C LYS A 292 -16.59 22.45 -18.90
N ALA A 293 -17.79 22.70 -18.39
CA ALA A 293 -19.02 22.29 -19.05
C ALA A 293 -18.91 22.73 -20.51
N PRO A 294 -19.25 21.87 -21.48
CA PRO A 294 -19.31 22.29 -22.87
C PRO A 294 -20.26 23.49 -22.94
N ASN A 295 -19.79 24.52 -23.63
CA ASN A 295 -20.47 25.78 -23.89
C ASN A 295 -21.99 25.54 -24.08
N LYS A 296 -22.84 26.20 -23.28
CA LYS A 296 -24.30 26.19 -23.49
C LYS A 296 -24.56 26.73 -24.90
N GLN A 297 -24.85 25.85 -25.86
CA GLN A 297 -25.54 26.24 -27.07
C GLN A 297 -26.91 26.77 -26.66
N THR A 298 -27.05 28.08 -26.69
CA THR A 298 -28.35 28.74 -26.55
C THR A 298 -29.06 28.54 -27.88
N VAL A 299 -29.97 27.57 -27.94
CA VAL A 299 -30.86 27.40 -29.08
C VAL A 299 -31.93 28.48 -28.99
N THR A 300 -31.80 29.53 -29.81
CA THR A 300 -32.89 30.46 -30.07
C THR A 300 -33.91 29.78 -30.98
N VAL A 301 -35.00 29.30 -30.38
CA VAL A 301 -36.19 28.87 -31.12
C VAL A 301 -36.80 30.11 -31.76
N THR A 302 -36.71 30.22 -33.08
CA THR A 302 -37.44 31.23 -33.84
C THR A 302 -38.75 30.60 -34.26
N GLU A 303 -39.84 30.97 -33.60
CA GLU A 303 -41.18 30.51 -33.95
C GLU A 303 -41.58 31.19 -35.26
N THR A 304 -41.64 30.42 -36.35
CA THR A 304 -42.16 30.92 -37.63
C THR A 304 -43.68 30.77 -37.62
N GLU A 305 -44.37 31.89 -37.45
CA GLU A 305 -45.81 32.01 -37.56
C GLU A 305 -46.24 31.68 -39.00
N PHE A 306 -47.00 30.59 -39.18
CA PHE A 306 -47.61 30.23 -40.45
C PHE A 306 -48.79 31.16 -40.71
N TYR A 307 -48.67 32.04 -41.70
CA TYR A 307 -49.81 32.80 -42.21
C TYR A 307 -50.59 31.90 -43.19
N ASP A 308 -51.77 31.44 -42.76
CA ASP A 308 -52.80 30.98 -43.69
C ASP A 308 -53.29 32.19 -44.50
N SER A 309 -53.39 32.03 -45.83
CA SER A 309 -54.15 32.95 -46.68
C SER A 309 -55.14 32.14 -47.53
N PRO A 310 -56.39 32.63 -47.68
CA PRO A 310 -57.46 31.97 -48.42
C PRO A 310 -57.30 32.03 -49.95
#